data_AF-A0A7J6CKY2-F1
#
_entry.id   AF-A0A7J6CKY2-F1
#
_cell.length_a   1.000
_cell.length_b   1.000
_cell.length_c   1.000
_cell.angle_alpha   90.00
_cell.angle_beta   90.00
_cell.angle_gamma   90.00
#
_symmetry.space_group_name_H-M   'P 1'
#
loop_
_entity.id
_entity.type
_entity.pdbx_description
1 polymer ?
#
loop_
_entity_poly.entity_id
_entity_poly.type
_entity_poly.pdbx_seq_one_letter_code
_entity_poly.pdbx_strand_id
1 'polypeptide(L)'
;MRLTRKRWTICTISILLIFYKTTEMGRNEVHQKTGLTGRSELSSTRLMVNGSEKLLGFSLSDLSDMGVGWKINATLVTIIRKDVLRFLDAERDVSVIKSSFKPGDTIHYVLDRRRTFNVSQTLHSLLPEVSPLKNKTFKTCAVVGNSGVLLKSGCGKEIDSHGFVIRCNLAPVEDFADDVGLRSDFTTMNPSVIPRVYGGLRDEQQRERFIRRLQQLNDSVLWIPAFMVKGGERHVEIVNQLILKHKLKVHTAYPSLRLIHAVRGYWLTNKINIKRPSTGLLMYTMATRFCDEIYLYGFWPFPKDGNGNPVKYHYYDGLRYRYFSNAGPHRMPLEFKTLKRLHSKGALKLTMSKCTYP
;
A
#
# COMPACT_ATOMS: atom_id res chain seq x y z
N MET A 1 -45.64 -8.42 -59.21
CA MET A 1 -45.62 -7.26 -60.12
C MET A 1 -45.51 -5.97 -59.31
N ARG A 2 -44.48 -5.18 -59.63
CA ARG A 2 -44.23 -3.74 -59.38
C ARG A 2 -44.18 -3.17 -57.94
N LEU A 3 -42.93 -2.80 -57.61
CA LEU A 3 -42.46 -1.75 -56.69
C LEU A 3 -43.26 -0.43 -56.78
N THR A 4 -43.37 0.26 -55.64
CA THR A 4 -43.00 1.69 -55.56
C THR A 4 -42.31 2.01 -54.23
N ARG A 5 -41.31 2.91 -54.33
CA ARG A 5 -40.29 3.29 -53.35
C ARG A 5 -40.51 4.77 -53.02
N LYS A 6 -40.52 5.17 -51.74
CA LYS A 6 -40.28 6.54 -51.22
C LYS A 6 -40.38 6.51 -49.68
N ARG A 7 -39.63 7.25 -48.87
CA ARG A 7 -38.28 7.82 -48.90
C ARG A 7 -38.05 8.21 -47.43
N TRP A 8 -36.94 7.78 -46.83
CA TRP A 8 -36.53 8.22 -45.50
C TRP A 8 -36.17 9.71 -45.54
N THR A 9 -36.70 10.52 -44.63
CA THR A 9 -36.13 11.83 -44.28
C THR A 9 -36.77 12.36 -42.98
N ILE A 10 -35.94 12.99 -42.15
CA ILE A 10 -36.22 13.69 -40.87
C ILE A 10 -35.79 12.91 -39.62
N CYS A 11 -34.48 12.94 -39.34
CA CYS A 11 -33.93 13.14 -37.99
C CYS A 11 -32.38 13.34 -38.02
N THR A 12 -31.87 14.11 -38.97
CA THR A 12 -30.43 14.41 -39.09
C THR A 12 -30.08 15.89 -38.88
N ILE A 13 -31.05 16.76 -38.54
CA ILE A 13 -30.80 18.20 -38.37
C ILE A 13 -30.30 18.56 -36.95
N SER A 14 -30.45 17.70 -35.95
CA SER A 14 -30.02 18.03 -34.57
C SER A 14 -28.54 17.75 -34.26
N ILE A 15 -27.80 17.06 -35.14
CA ILE A 15 -26.41 16.64 -34.86
C ILE A 15 -25.37 17.62 -35.47
N LEU A 16 -25.71 18.33 -36.55
CA LEU A 16 -24.80 19.28 -37.20
C LEU A 16 -24.70 20.64 -36.49
N LEU A 17 -25.74 21.08 -35.76
CA LEU A 17 -25.72 22.34 -35.00
C LEU A 17 -24.85 22.27 -33.72
N ILE A 18 -24.66 21.08 -33.15
CA ILE A 18 -23.80 20.90 -31.97
C ILE A 18 -22.32 20.94 -32.37
N PHE A 19 -21.96 20.40 -33.53
CA PHE A 19 -20.57 20.41 -34.03
C PHE A 19 -20.08 21.79 -34.47
N TYR A 20 -20.98 22.65 -35.00
CA TYR A 20 -20.61 24.02 -35.41
C TYR A 20 -20.36 24.93 -34.20
N LYS A 21 -21.14 24.79 -33.12
CA LYS A 21 -20.99 25.64 -31.92
C LYS A 21 -19.75 25.28 -31.08
N THR A 22 -19.26 24.04 -31.15
CA THR A 22 -18.02 23.63 -30.46
C THR A 22 -16.74 23.95 -31.24
N THR A 23 -16.82 24.16 -32.55
CA THR A 23 -15.64 24.50 -33.37
C THR A 23 -15.37 26.01 -33.41
N GLU A 24 -16.37 26.88 -33.20
CA GLU A 24 -16.15 28.32 -33.04
C GLU A 24 -15.56 28.72 -31.68
N MET A 25 -15.91 28.03 -30.58
CA MET A 25 -15.30 28.29 -29.26
C MET A 25 -13.83 27.83 -29.17
N GLY A 26 -13.35 27.02 -30.12
CA GLY A 26 -11.98 26.51 -30.17
C GLY A 26 -11.01 27.34 -31.02
N ARG A 27 -11.43 28.48 -31.58
CA ARG A 27 -10.60 29.24 -32.55
C ARG A 27 -10.28 30.69 -32.15
N ASN A 28 -10.85 31.21 -31.07
CA ASN A 28 -10.52 32.55 -30.56
C ASN A 28 -9.96 32.46 -29.14
N GLU A 29 -8.65 32.27 -29.03
CA GLU A 29 -7.81 32.89 -28.00
C GLU A 29 -6.34 32.43 -28.17
N VAL A 30 -5.70 32.95 -29.21
CA VAL A 30 -4.24 33.07 -29.29
C VAL A 30 -3.92 34.52 -29.65
N HIS A 31 -3.09 35.14 -28.80
CA HIS A 31 -2.42 36.44 -28.93
C HIS A 31 -3.21 37.73 -28.70
N GLN A 32 -3.15 38.20 -27.44
CA GLN A 32 -2.87 39.61 -27.17
C GLN A 32 -1.80 39.73 -26.08
N LYS A 33 -0.65 40.30 -26.46
CA LYS A 33 0.39 40.80 -25.54
C LYS A 33 -0.01 42.19 -25.07
N THR A 34 -0.16 42.39 -23.77
CA THR A 34 0.19 43.64 -23.08
C THR A 34 0.50 43.30 -21.63
N GLY A 35 1.66 43.74 -21.16
CA GLY A 35 2.17 43.41 -19.83
C GLY A 35 1.53 44.26 -18.74
N LEU A 36 1.35 43.65 -17.57
CA LEU A 36 1.54 44.29 -16.28
C LEU A 36 1.81 43.20 -15.23
N THR A 37 2.82 43.49 -14.44
CA THR A 37 3.55 42.70 -13.44
C THR A 37 2.71 42.10 -12.33
N GLY A 38 2.92 40.82 -12.01
CA GLY A 38 2.33 40.15 -10.85
C GLY A 38 2.54 38.63 -10.86
N ARG A 39 3.79 38.17 -10.67
CA ARG A 39 4.18 36.75 -10.77
C ARG A 39 3.82 35.99 -9.50
N SER A 40 2.66 35.33 -9.44
CA SER A 40 2.41 34.22 -8.49
C SER A 40 2.65 32.89 -9.22
N GLU A 41 3.87 32.37 -9.11
CA GLU A 41 4.24 31.04 -9.62
C GLU A 41 3.57 29.93 -8.80
N LEU A 42 2.51 29.32 -9.34
CA LEU A 42 2.04 28.02 -8.89
C LEU A 42 2.97 26.94 -9.48
N SER A 43 4.13 26.74 -8.84
CA SER A 43 5.09 25.70 -9.21
C SER A 43 4.51 24.30 -8.94
N SER A 44 3.98 23.66 -9.98
CA SER A 44 3.72 22.22 -10.01
C SER A 44 5.06 21.49 -10.22
N THR A 45 5.83 21.30 -9.15
CA THR A 45 7.10 20.58 -9.22
C THR A 45 6.84 19.09 -9.41
N ARG A 46 6.90 18.61 -10.67
CA ARG A 46 6.83 17.18 -11.04
C ARG A 46 8.12 16.47 -10.60
N LEU A 47 8.23 16.11 -9.31
CA LEU A 47 9.47 15.62 -8.68
C LEU A 47 9.88 14.19 -9.04
N MET A 48 9.04 13.45 -9.77
CA MET A 48 9.23 12.01 -10.01
C MET A 48 9.59 11.61 -11.45
N VAL A 49 9.69 12.54 -12.43
CA VAL A 49 10.18 12.21 -13.79
C VAL A 49 10.75 13.44 -14.52
N ASN A 50 12.07 13.48 -14.72
CA ASN A 50 12.69 13.53 -16.06
C ASN A 50 13.15 12.08 -16.31
N GLY A 51 13.03 11.39 -17.43
CA GLY A 51 12.57 11.62 -18.79
C GLY A 51 13.27 10.52 -19.59
N SER A 52 12.53 9.60 -20.21
CA SER A 52 12.98 8.67 -21.26
C SER A 52 14.36 7.99 -21.10
N GLU A 53 14.45 6.89 -20.35
CA GLU A 53 15.51 5.90 -20.57
C GLU A 53 14.89 4.60 -21.09
N LYS A 54 15.41 4.15 -22.23
CA LYS A 54 15.05 2.91 -22.91
C LYS A 54 15.05 1.74 -21.94
N LEU A 55 14.12 0.82 -22.20
CA LEU A 55 13.99 -0.48 -21.56
C LEU A 55 15.21 -1.37 -21.92
N LEU A 56 16.39 -1.11 -21.35
CA LEU A 56 17.61 -1.89 -21.58
C LEU A 56 18.34 -2.15 -20.26
N GLY A 57 18.66 -3.43 -20.02
CA GLY A 57 19.71 -3.92 -19.13
C GLY A 57 19.71 -3.43 -17.68
N PHE A 58 19.16 -4.23 -16.76
CA PHE A 58 19.47 -4.09 -15.34
C PHE A 58 20.91 -4.57 -15.12
N SER A 59 21.87 -3.66 -14.88
CA SER A 59 23.21 -4.04 -14.47
C SER A 59 23.23 -4.35 -12.97
N LEU A 60 23.78 -5.51 -12.60
CA LEU A 60 23.97 -5.93 -11.21
C LEU A 60 24.95 -5.02 -10.44
N SER A 61 25.74 -4.20 -11.15
CA SER A 61 26.71 -3.27 -10.55
C SER A 61 26.07 -2.11 -9.76
N ASP A 62 24.79 -1.82 -9.95
CA ASP A 62 24.08 -0.74 -9.22
C ASP A 62 23.62 -1.18 -7.81
N LEU A 63 24.00 -2.37 -7.36
CA LEU A 63 23.56 -2.97 -6.09
C LEU A 63 24.56 -2.76 -4.94
N SER A 64 25.69 -2.07 -5.18
CA SER A 64 26.80 -1.93 -4.24
C SER A 64 26.75 -0.69 -3.35
N ASP A 65 25.64 0.05 -3.29
CA ASP A 65 25.48 1.13 -2.31
C ASP A 65 25.18 0.51 -0.93
N MET A 66 26.23 -0.03 -0.30
CA MET A 66 26.24 -0.28 1.13
C MET A 66 25.97 1.08 1.77
N GLY A 67 24.94 1.20 2.61
CA GLY A 67 24.37 2.46 3.13
C GLY A 67 25.30 3.40 3.93
N VAL A 68 26.60 3.31 3.75
CA VAL A 68 27.63 4.29 4.11
C VAL A 68 27.36 5.58 3.35
N GLY A 69 26.86 6.60 4.05
CA GLY A 69 26.66 7.94 3.48
C GLY A 69 25.25 8.25 3.00
N TRP A 70 24.28 7.35 3.18
CA TRP A 70 22.86 7.73 3.00
C TRP A 70 22.50 8.86 3.99
N LYS A 71 21.94 9.94 3.47
CA LYS A 71 21.47 11.08 4.27
C LYS A 71 20.04 11.43 3.90
N ILE A 72 19.27 11.80 4.92
CA ILE A 72 17.90 12.25 4.73
C ILE A 72 17.85 13.58 3.99
N ASN A 73 16.94 13.67 3.03
CA ASN A 73 16.57 14.91 2.35
C ASN A 73 15.24 15.40 2.93
N ALA A 74 15.30 16.13 4.04
CA ALA A 74 14.12 16.60 4.79
C ALA A 74 13.15 17.43 3.93
N THR A 75 13.69 18.21 2.98
CA THR A 75 12.90 19.01 2.03
C THR A 75 12.07 18.10 1.12
N LEU A 76 12.70 17.08 0.51
CA LEU A 76 11.98 16.13 -0.34
C LEU A 76 10.95 15.31 0.44
N VAL A 77 11.28 14.88 1.66
CA VAL A 77 10.34 14.21 2.57
C VAL A 77 9.11 15.11 2.79
N THR A 78 9.31 16.38 3.16
CA THR A 78 8.21 17.32 3.39
C THR A 78 7.33 17.50 2.15
N ILE A 79 7.92 17.57 0.96
CA ILE A 79 7.14 17.69 -0.29
C ILE A 79 6.31 16.42 -0.53
N ILE A 80 6.91 15.23 -0.42
CA ILE A 80 6.19 13.96 -0.57
C ILE A 80 5.03 13.88 0.42
N ARG A 81 5.26 14.25 1.69
CA ARG A 81 4.23 14.27 2.73
C ARG A 81 3.05 15.17 2.35
N LYS A 82 3.33 16.38 1.84
CA LYS A 82 2.30 17.33 1.37
C LYS A 82 1.55 16.80 0.15
N ASP A 83 2.25 16.18 -0.80
CA ASP A 83 1.62 15.63 -2.00
C ASP A 83 0.73 14.42 -1.68
N VAL A 84 1.15 13.51 -0.80
CA VAL A 84 0.35 12.36 -0.38
C VAL A 84 -0.92 12.81 0.36
N LEU A 85 -0.83 13.87 1.17
CA LEU A 85 -1.99 14.43 1.90
C LEU A 85 -3.15 14.84 0.97
N ARG A 86 -2.86 15.22 -0.28
CA ARG A 86 -3.91 15.54 -1.28
C ARG A 86 -4.73 14.32 -1.70
N PHE A 87 -4.25 13.11 -1.46
CA PHE A 87 -4.90 11.86 -1.85
C PHE A 87 -5.50 11.12 -0.65
N LEU A 88 -4.74 11.01 0.43
CA LEU A 88 -5.15 10.26 1.62
C LEU A 88 -4.84 11.02 2.90
N ASP A 89 -5.72 10.84 3.88
CA ASP A 89 -5.58 11.30 5.25
C ASP A 89 -5.51 10.08 6.15
N ALA A 90 -4.35 9.81 6.75
CA ALA A 90 -4.15 8.60 7.54
C ALA A 90 -5.10 8.52 8.73
N GLU A 91 -5.51 9.65 9.33
CA GLU A 91 -6.47 9.62 10.42
C GLU A 91 -7.83 9.09 9.95
N ARG A 92 -8.27 9.48 8.76
CA ARG A 92 -9.59 9.06 8.23
C ARG A 92 -9.55 7.73 7.49
N ASP A 93 -8.41 7.40 6.89
CA ASP A 93 -8.31 6.29 5.94
C ASP A 93 -7.78 5.00 6.56
N VAL A 94 -7.05 5.09 7.68
CA VAL A 94 -6.49 3.90 8.36
C VAL A 94 -7.60 2.95 8.80
N SER A 95 -8.74 3.49 9.27
CA SER A 95 -9.88 2.70 9.67
C SER A 95 -11.19 3.45 9.43
N VAL A 96 -12.20 2.73 8.97
CA VAL A 96 -13.59 3.11 9.23
C VAL A 96 -13.84 3.07 10.73
N ILE A 97 -14.73 3.93 11.22
CA ILE A 97 -15.09 4.00 12.63
C ILE A 97 -16.46 3.40 12.86
N LYS A 98 -16.76 3.06 14.12
CA LYS A 98 -18.01 2.39 14.50
C LYS A 98 -19.27 3.12 14.02
N SER A 99 -19.30 4.44 14.17
CA SER A 99 -20.42 5.27 13.70
C SER A 99 -20.62 5.29 12.18
N SER A 100 -19.66 4.78 11.40
CA SER A 100 -19.77 4.71 9.93
C SER A 100 -20.66 3.57 9.44
N PHE A 101 -20.95 2.58 10.29
CA PHE A 101 -21.73 1.40 9.93
C PHE A 101 -22.68 0.97 11.03
N LYS A 102 -23.66 0.16 10.67
CA LYS A 102 -24.51 -0.60 11.57
C LYS A 102 -24.40 -2.10 11.25
N PRO A 103 -24.60 -2.98 12.24
CA PRO A 103 -24.76 -4.41 11.99
C PRO A 103 -25.86 -4.64 10.95
N GLY A 104 -25.58 -5.45 9.94
CA GLY A 104 -26.47 -5.71 8.80
C GLY A 104 -26.24 -4.83 7.58
N ASP A 105 -25.47 -3.74 7.70
CA ASP A 105 -25.12 -2.90 6.55
C ASP A 105 -24.45 -3.72 5.45
N THR A 106 -24.85 -3.47 4.21
CA THR A 106 -24.32 -4.14 3.03
C THR A 106 -23.37 -3.19 2.30
N ILE A 107 -22.12 -3.60 2.13
CA ILE A 107 -21.11 -2.83 1.41
C ILE A 107 -20.55 -3.65 0.24
N HIS A 108 -20.13 -2.97 -0.83
CA HIS A 108 -19.47 -3.63 -1.96
C HIS A 108 -17.98 -3.83 -1.69
N TYR A 109 -17.43 -4.97 -2.13
CA TYR A 109 -15.98 -5.14 -2.10
C TYR A 109 -15.30 -4.12 -3.01
N VAL A 110 -14.21 -3.54 -2.51
CA VAL A 110 -13.50 -2.44 -3.18
C VAL A 110 -12.96 -2.85 -4.55
N LEU A 111 -12.41 -4.07 -4.66
CA LEU A 111 -11.83 -4.60 -5.90
C LEU A 111 -12.74 -5.59 -6.65
N ASP A 112 -13.90 -5.93 -6.09
CA ASP A 112 -14.92 -6.77 -6.73
C ASP A 112 -16.32 -6.20 -6.45
N ARG A 113 -16.65 -5.10 -7.14
CA ARG A 113 -17.88 -4.34 -6.90
C ARG A 113 -19.17 -5.13 -7.17
N ARG A 114 -19.10 -6.29 -7.83
CA ARG A 114 -20.27 -7.15 -8.07
C ARG A 114 -20.66 -7.99 -6.86
N ARG A 115 -19.78 -8.09 -5.87
CA ARG A 115 -20.00 -8.85 -4.65
C ARG A 115 -20.16 -7.90 -3.46
N THR A 116 -20.90 -8.37 -2.47
CA THR A 116 -21.18 -7.63 -1.24
C THR A 116 -20.68 -8.34 0.01
N PHE A 117 -20.41 -7.54 1.03
CA PHE A 117 -20.03 -7.93 2.38
C PHE A 117 -21.08 -7.36 3.34
N ASN A 118 -21.57 -8.20 4.26
CA ASN A 118 -22.50 -7.79 5.29
C ASN A 118 -21.73 -7.54 6.59
N VAL A 119 -21.90 -6.37 7.18
CA VAL A 119 -21.25 -6.00 8.45
C VAL A 119 -21.86 -6.86 9.57
N SER A 120 -21.08 -7.78 10.12
CA SER A 120 -21.51 -8.63 11.25
C SER A 120 -21.50 -7.83 12.56
N GLN A 121 -22.26 -8.32 13.56
CA GLN A 121 -22.23 -7.79 14.92
C GLN A 121 -20.80 -7.84 15.49
N THR A 122 -20.08 -8.94 15.24
CA THR A 122 -18.71 -9.18 15.69
C THR A 122 -17.71 -8.20 15.07
N LEU A 123 -17.83 -7.92 13.77
CA LEU A 123 -16.96 -6.92 13.12
C LEU A 123 -17.29 -5.53 13.65
N HIS A 124 -18.57 -5.17 13.75
CA HIS A 124 -19.00 -3.87 14.23
C HIS A 124 -18.55 -3.59 15.67
N SER A 125 -18.58 -4.59 16.57
CA SER A 125 -18.10 -4.42 17.96
C SER A 125 -16.59 -4.16 18.05
N LEU A 126 -15.83 -4.57 17.04
CA LEU A 126 -14.39 -4.36 16.89
C LEU A 126 -14.03 -3.13 16.05
N LEU A 127 -15.00 -2.39 15.51
CA LEU A 127 -14.70 -1.11 14.88
C LEU A 127 -14.25 -0.10 15.94
N PRO A 128 -13.19 0.67 15.67
CA PRO A 128 -12.73 1.66 16.62
C PRO A 128 -13.71 2.85 16.68
N GLU A 129 -13.88 3.45 17.86
CA GLU A 129 -14.70 4.66 18.02
C GLU A 129 -14.03 5.89 17.39
N VAL A 130 -12.70 5.94 17.48
CA VAL A 130 -11.84 6.97 16.89
C VAL A 130 -10.67 6.32 16.17
N SER A 131 -10.11 7.01 15.19
CA SER A 131 -8.96 6.50 14.45
C SER A 131 -7.79 6.12 15.35
N PRO A 132 -7.17 4.93 15.18
CA PRO A 132 -6.02 4.51 15.97
C PRO A 132 -4.77 5.39 15.74
N LEU A 133 -4.75 6.18 14.67
CA LEU A 133 -3.65 7.09 14.34
C LEU A 133 -3.99 8.57 14.56
N LYS A 134 -5.13 8.87 15.21
CA LYS A 134 -5.53 10.25 15.50
C LYS A 134 -4.47 10.96 16.34
N ASN A 135 -3.99 12.12 15.87
CA ASN A 135 -2.96 12.93 16.51
C ASN A 135 -1.64 12.16 16.79
N LYS A 136 -1.33 11.12 16.01
CA LYS A 136 -0.09 10.36 16.16
C LYS A 136 0.96 10.80 15.15
N THR A 137 2.16 11.06 15.65
CA THR A 137 3.37 11.30 14.85
C THR A 137 4.54 10.57 15.49
N PHE A 138 5.44 10.05 14.66
CA PHE A 138 6.59 9.27 15.09
C PHE A 138 7.84 9.75 14.36
N LYS A 139 8.94 9.91 15.10
CA LYS A 139 10.20 10.39 14.54
C LYS A 139 10.77 9.40 13.52
N THR A 140 10.86 8.12 13.89
CA THR A 140 11.36 7.07 13.01
C THR A 140 10.36 5.92 12.92
N CYS A 141 10.12 5.44 11.70
CA CYS A 141 9.29 4.28 11.44
C CYS A 141 10.03 3.24 10.62
N ALA A 142 9.99 1.99 11.08
CA ALA A 142 10.38 0.84 10.27
C ALA A 142 9.15 0.26 9.57
N VAL A 143 9.19 0.13 8.24
CA VAL A 143 8.21 -0.65 7.48
C VAL A 143 8.90 -1.93 7.03
N VAL A 144 8.38 -3.06 7.51
CA VAL A 144 8.98 -4.38 7.32
C VAL A 144 8.12 -5.17 6.32
N GLY A 145 8.66 -5.34 5.12
CA GLY A 145 8.19 -6.27 4.12
C GLY A 145 8.61 -7.71 4.44
N ASN A 146 8.10 -8.66 3.66
CA ASN A 146 8.22 -10.08 4.00
C ASN A 146 9.33 -10.81 3.24
N SER A 147 10.14 -10.12 2.43
CA SER A 147 11.12 -10.78 1.56
C SER A 147 12.13 -11.62 2.33
N GLY A 148 12.52 -12.75 1.74
CA GLY A 148 13.57 -13.62 2.27
C GLY A 148 14.96 -12.99 2.31
N VAL A 149 15.15 -11.79 1.72
CA VAL A 149 16.39 -11.01 1.84
C VAL A 149 16.74 -10.68 3.30
N LEU A 150 15.76 -10.73 4.20
CA LEU A 150 15.97 -10.51 5.63
C LEU A 150 16.69 -11.67 6.32
N LEU A 151 16.68 -12.88 5.75
CA LEU A 151 17.32 -14.03 6.38
C LEU A 151 18.83 -13.81 6.53
N LYS A 152 19.36 -14.00 7.74
CA LYS A 152 20.75 -13.75 8.13
C LYS A 152 21.20 -12.30 7.93
N SER A 153 20.27 -11.36 7.98
CA SER A 153 20.55 -9.92 7.89
C SER A 153 21.00 -9.32 9.22
N GLY A 154 20.62 -9.92 10.36
CA GLY A 154 20.90 -9.36 11.68
C GLY A 154 20.19 -8.03 11.95
N CYS A 155 19.15 -7.69 11.18
CA CYS A 155 18.46 -6.40 11.26
C CYS A 155 17.46 -6.30 12.42
N GLY A 156 17.23 -7.36 13.20
CA GLY A 156 16.17 -7.39 14.20
C GLY A 156 16.27 -6.30 15.26
N LYS A 157 17.46 -6.10 15.83
CA LYS A 157 17.72 -5.03 16.80
C LYS A 157 17.50 -3.63 16.21
N GLU A 158 17.99 -3.40 14.98
CA GLU A 158 17.81 -2.11 14.30
C GLU A 158 16.32 -1.83 14.06
N ILE A 159 15.58 -2.81 13.57
CA ILE A 159 14.13 -2.70 13.34
C ILE A 159 13.41 -2.33 14.65
N ASP A 160 13.68 -3.06 15.73
CA ASP A 160 13.00 -2.86 17.02
C ASP A 160 13.37 -1.53 17.70
N SER A 161 14.50 -0.92 17.32
CA SER A 161 14.94 0.40 17.80
C SER A 161 14.13 1.59 17.26
N HIS A 162 13.32 1.39 16.22
CA HIS A 162 12.50 2.46 15.64
C HIS A 162 11.35 2.87 16.56
N GLY A 163 10.92 4.13 16.47
CA GLY A 163 9.81 4.65 17.28
C GLY A 163 8.47 3.94 17.01
N PHE A 164 8.28 3.42 15.78
CA PHE A 164 7.08 2.71 15.36
C PHE A 164 7.40 1.66 14.28
N VAL A 165 6.94 0.42 14.44
CA VAL A 165 7.22 -0.70 13.54
C VAL A 165 5.94 -1.19 12.85
N ILE A 166 5.94 -1.11 11.52
CA ILE A 166 4.82 -1.48 10.65
C ILE A 166 5.16 -2.78 9.91
N ARG A 167 4.37 -3.83 10.13
CA ARG A 167 4.56 -5.16 9.51
C ARG A 167 3.47 -5.53 8.51
N CYS A 168 3.84 -6.40 7.57
CA CYS A 168 2.96 -6.84 6.50
C CYS A 168 2.40 -8.25 6.74
N ASN A 169 1.08 -8.38 6.61
CA ASN A 169 0.33 -9.64 6.56
C ASN A 169 0.56 -10.58 7.76
N LEU A 170 0.67 -10.05 8.98
CA LEU A 170 0.80 -10.78 10.24
C LEU A 170 1.84 -11.90 10.10
N ALA A 171 3.00 -11.55 9.55
CA ALA A 171 4.07 -12.52 9.38
C ALA A 171 4.54 -13.05 10.75
N PRO A 172 4.99 -14.32 10.83
CA PRO A 172 5.69 -14.84 12.00
C PRO A 172 6.95 -14.02 12.29
N VAL A 173 7.29 -13.88 13.57
CA VAL A 173 8.47 -13.11 14.01
C VAL A 173 9.35 -13.87 15.00
N GLU A 174 8.77 -14.73 15.87
CA GLU A 174 9.50 -15.48 16.92
C GLU A 174 10.74 -16.20 16.36
N ASP A 175 10.53 -17.07 15.36
CA ASP A 175 11.59 -17.91 14.78
C ASP A 175 12.60 -17.11 13.93
N PHE A 176 12.40 -15.81 13.76
CA PHE A 176 13.18 -14.93 12.88
C PHE A 176 13.65 -13.66 13.59
N ALA A 177 13.56 -13.60 14.92
CA ALA A 177 13.73 -12.38 15.70
C ALA A 177 15.06 -11.68 15.45
N ASP A 178 16.15 -12.43 15.29
CA ASP A 178 17.49 -11.88 15.00
C ASP A 178 17.53 -11.06 13.69
N ASP A 179 16.70 -11.44 12.73
CA ASP A 179 16.67 -10.85 11.40
C ASP A 179 15.58 -9.81 11.23
N VAL A 180 14.42 -10.04 11.84
CA VAL A 180 13.22 -9.23 11.59
C VAL A 180 12.72 -8.49 12.82
N GLY A 181 13.24 -8.76 14.01
CA GLY A 181 12.79 -8.17 15.28
C GLY A 181 11.46 -8.72 15.76
N LEU A 182 11.08 -8.42 16.99
CA LEU A 182 9.82 -8.85 17.62
C LEU A 182 8.77 -7.75 17.63
N ARG A 183 9.19 -6.47 17.68
CA ARG A 183 8.29 -5.33 17.87
C ARG A 183 7.34 -5.16 16.68
N SER A 184 6.07 -4.90 16.95
CA SER A 184 5.03 -4.80 15.92
C SER A 184 3.92 -3.80 16.34
N ASP A 185 4.17 -2.49 16.30
CA ASP A 185 3.17 -1.48 16.72
C ASP A 185 1.95 -1.40 15.78
N PHE A 186 2.14 -1.77 14.50
CA PHE A 186 1.09 -1.89 13.51
C PHE A 186 1.35 -3.09 12.61
N THR A 187 0.39 -3.99 12.43
CA THR A 187 0.50 -5.07 11.45
C THR A 187 -0.76 -5.20 10.63
N THR A 188 -0.59 -5.34 9.31
CA THR A 188 -1.69 -5.72 8.44
C THR A 188 -1.95 -7.22 8.54
N MET A 189 -3.17 -7.68 8.31
CA MET A 189 -3.53 -9.10 8.24
C MET A 189 -4.46 -9.33 7.07
N ASN A 190 -3.91 -9.45 5.86
CA ASN A 190 -4.70 -9.86 4.71
C ASN A 190 -5.32 -11.24 5.00
N PRO A 191 -6.64 -11.45 4.81
CA PRO A 191 -7.29 -12.72 5.15
C PRO A 191 -6.68 -13.96 4.51
N SER A 192 -5.99 -13.82 3.37
CA SER A 192 -5.27 -14.91 2.72
C SER A 192 -4.08 -15.46 3.53
N VAL A 193 -3.61 -14.76 4.56
CA VAL A 193 -2.56 -15.26 5.46
C VAL A 193 -3.07 -16.44 6.29
N ILE A 194 -4.36 -16.46 6.64
CA ILE A 194 -4.95 -17.45 7.53
C ILE A 194 -4.82 -18.88 6.98
N PRO A 195 -5.31 -19.20 5.75
CA PRO A 195 -5.10 -20.52 5.17
C PRO A 195 -3.65 -20.79 4.79
N ARG A 196 -2.84 -19.76 4.53
CA ARG A 196 -1.49 -19.91 3.97
C ARG A 196 -0.41 -20.19 5.01
N VAL A 197 -0.46 -19.48 6.13
CA VAL A 197 0.58 -19.50 7.19
C VAL A 197 0.06 -20.20 8.43
N TYR A 198 -1.23 -20.02 8.75
CA TYR A 198 -1.86 -20.55 9.95
C TYR A 198 -2.77 -21.76 9.66
N GLY A 199 -2.55 -22.45 8.54
CA GLY A 199 -3.25 -23.69 8.17
C GLY A 199 -4.78 -23.58 8.01
N GLY A 200 -5.32 -22.37 8.03
CA GLY A 200 -6.76 -22.11 7.98
C GLY A 200 -7.44 -22.19 9.34
N LEU A 201 -6.66 -22.29 10.43
CA LEU A 201 -7.17 -22.44 11.81
C LEU A 201 -8.05 -23.69 11.97
N ARG A 202 -7.68 -24.77 11.27
CA ARG A 202 -8.51 -25.99 11.16
C ARG A 202 -8.45 -26.83 12.44
N ASP A 203 -7.28 -26.90 13.06
CA ASP A 203 -7.05 -27.65 14.31
C ASP A 203 -6.71 -26.70 15.47
N GLU A 204 -6.64 -27.27 16.69
CA GLU A 204 -6.35 -26.49 17.90
C GLU A 204 -4.92 -25.95 17.91
N GLN A 205 -3.93 -26.71 17.46
CA GLN A 205 -2.53 -26.27 17.46
C GLN A 205 -2.32 -25.04 16.56
N GLN A 206 -2.95 -25.03 15.39
CA GLN A 206 -2.96 -23.88 14.48
C GLN A 206 -3.64 -22.66 15.12
N ARG A 207 -4.76 -22.87 15.83
CA ARG A 207 -5.48 -21.82 16.55
C ARG A 207 -4.65 -21.25 17.69
N GLU A 208 -4.03 -22.09 18.51
CA GLU A 208 -3.14 -21.68 19.59
C GLU A 208 -1.94 -20.89 19.09
N ARG A 209 -1.30 -21.34 18.00
CA ARG A 209 -0.20 -20.60 17.36
C ARG A 209 -0.65 -19.22 16.88
N PHE A 210 -1.84 -19.14 16.28
CA PHE A 210 -2.39 -17.87 15.81
C PHE A 210 -2.75 -16.94 16.98
N ILE A 211 -3.38 -17.47 18.05
CA ILE A 211 -3.70 -16.72 19.26
C ILE A 211 -2.42 -16.20 19.92
N ARG A 212 -1.38 -17.02 20.05
CA ARG A 212 -0.07 -16.59 20.57
C ARG A 212 0.50 -15.42 19.76
N ARG A 213 0.43 -15.50 18.43
CA ARG A 213 0.88 -14.40 17.56
C ARG A 213 0.08 -13.11 17.80
N LEU A 214 -1.24 -13.21 18.03
CA LEU A 214 -2.07 -12.05 18.34
C LEU A 214 -1.80 -11.50 19.75
N GLN A 215 -1.54 -12.35 20.74
CA GLN A 215 -1.18 -11.93 22.10
C GLN A 215 0.09 -11.07 22.11
N GLN A 216 1.06 -11.40 21.25
CA GLN A 216 2.31 -10.64 21.10
C GLN A 216 2.11 -9.22 20.54
N LEU A 217 0.96 -8.92 19.96
CA LEU A 217 0.68 -7.56 19.49
C LEU A 217 0.46 -6.60 20.65
N ASN A 218 -0.02 -7.06 21.81
CA ASN A 218 -0.07 -6.30 23.07
C ASN A 218 -0.30 -4.78 22.92
N ASP A 219 -1.56 -4.38 22.72
CA ASP A 219 -2.02 -3.00 22.47
C ASP A 219 -1.57 -2.39 21.13
N SER A 220 -1.04 -3.20 20.22
CA SER A 220 -0.73 -2.78 18.84
C SER A 220 -1.94 -2.85 17.91
N VAL A 221 -1.81 -2.21 16.75
CA VAL A 221 -2.88 -2.16 15.74
C VAL A 221 -2.86 -3.40 14.85
N LEU A 222 -3.98 -4.14 14.83
CA LEU A 222 -4.24 -5.20 13.86
C LEU A 222 -5.13 -4.67 12.74
N TRP A 223 -4.53 -4.41 11.58
CA TRP A 223 -5.21 -3.82 10.44
C TRP A 223 -5.71 -4.90 9.46
N ILE A 224 -7.03 -5.04 9.33
CA ILE A 224 -7.68 -6.13 8.61
C ILE A 224 -8.39 -5.57 7.37
N PRO A 225 -7.87 -5.77 6.14
CA PRO A 225 -8.50 -5.31 4.91
C PRO A 225 -9.69 -6.20 4.50
N ALA A 226 -10.72 -6.28 5.35
CA ALA A 226 -11.88 -7.16 5.21
C ALA A 226 -12.71 -6.88 3.94
N PHE A 227 -12.70 -5.64 3.47
CA PHE A 227 -13.59 -5.17 2.39
C PHE A 227 -12.92 -5.18 1.00
N MET A 228 -11.68 -5.68 0.87
CA MET A 228 -10.92 -5.51 -0.36
C MET A 228 -11.35 -6.50 -1.46
N VAL A 229 -11.42 -7.79 -1.14
CA VAL A 229 -11.74 -8.88 -2.08
C VAL A 229 -12.61 -9.94 -1.41
N LYS A 230 -13.52 -10.55 -2.18
CA LYS A 230 -14.35 -11.68 -1.73
C LYS A 230 -13.49 -12.92 -1.44
N GLY A 231 -13.93 -13.75 -0.49
CA GLY A 231 -13.34 -15.05 -0.16
C GLY A 231 -12.59 -15.09 1.18
N GLY A 232 -12.41 -13.94 1.83
CA GLY A 232 -11.76 -13.82 3.13
C GLY A 232 -12.72 -13.69 4.32
N GLU A 233 -14.02 -13.48 4.07
CA GLU A 233 -15.00 -13.07 5.08
C GLU A 233 -15.13 -14.05 6.24
N ARG A 234 -15.12 -15.37 5.96
CA ARG A 234 -15.18 -16.40 7.01
C ARG A 234 -13.94 -16.35 7.90
N HIS A 235 -12.76 -16.14 7.32
CA HIS A 235 -11.53 -16.02 8.10
C HIS A 235 -11.53 -14.74 8.94
N VAL A 236 -12.01 -13.62 8.39
CA VAL A 236 -12.17 -12.36 9.16
C VAL A 236 -13.10 -12.57 10.35
N GLU A 237 -14.25 -13.20 10.15
CA GLU A 237 -15.21 -13.47 11.22
C GLU A 237 -14.61 -14.37 12.31
N ILE A 238 -13.91 -15.44 11.94
CA ILE A 238 -13.22 -16.32 12.91
C ILE A 238 -12.18 -15.53 13.71
N VAL A 239 -11.35 -14.72 13.06
CA VAL A 239 -10.33 -13.91 13.74
C VAL A 239 -10.97 -12.93 14.72
N ASN A 240 -12.02 -12.24 14.29
CA ASN A 240 -12.78 -11.31 15.13
C ASN A 240 -13.36 -12.02 16.37
N GLN A 241 -13.95 -13.21 16.18
CA GLN A 241 -14.48 -14.02 17.29
C GLN A 241 -13.37 -14.46 18.26
N LEU A 242 -12.20 -14.86 17.76
CA LEU A 242 -11.08 -15.24 18.61
C LEU A 242 -10.57 -14.06 19.45
N ILE A 243 -10.49 -12.86 18.86
CA ILE A 243 -10.11 -11.64 19.58
C ILE A 243 -11.06 -11.38 20.75
N LEU A 244 -12.37 -11.43 20.51
CA LEU A 244 -13.38 -11.20 21.54
C LEU A 244 -13.39 -12.31 22.59
N LYS A 245 -13.39 -13.58 22.17
CA LYS A 245 -13.46 -14.75 23.04
C LYS A 245 -12.28 -14.81 24.01
N HIS A 246 -11.07 -14.54 23.52
CA HIS A 246 -9.84 -14.59 24.31
C HIS A 246 -9.46 -13.23 24.93
N LYS A 247 -10.30 -12.19 24.75
CA LYS A 247 -10.07 -10.84 25.26
C LYS A 247 -8.67 -10.31 24.89
N LEU A 248 -8.28 -10.53 23.64
CA LEU A 248 -6.94 -10.18 23.17
C LEU A 248 -6.77 -8.67 23.15
N LYS A 249 -5.67 -8.18 23.73
CA LYS A 249 -5.30 -6.77 23.76
C LYS A 249 -4.75 -6.33 22.41
N VAL A 250 -5.65 -6.07 21.45
CA VAL A 250 -5.31 -5.58 20.12
C VAL A 250 -6.30 -4.51 19.69
N HIS A 251 -5.80 -3.47 19.03
CA HIS A 251 -6.64 -2.44 18.43
C HIS A 251 -6.93 -2.81 16.98
N THR A 252 -8.14 -3.26 16.69
CA THR A 252 -8.55 -3.59 15.33
C THR A 252 -8.81 -2.34 14.50
N ALA A 253 -8.36 -2.38 13.25
CA ALA A 253 -8.58 -1.33 12.26
C ALA A 253 -9.00 -1.95 10.93
N TYR A 254 -10.01 -1.36 10.28
CA TYR A 254 -10.54 -1.86 9.00
C TYR A 254 -10.50 -0.73 7.99
N PRO A 255 -9.65 -0.77 6.96
CA PRO A 255 -9.38 0.38 6.13
C PRO A 255 -10.60 0.96 5.45
N SER A 256 -10.56 2.28 5.28
CA SER A 256 -11.53 3.00 4.47
C SER A 256 -11.63 2.41 3.06
N LEU A 257 -12.85 2.35 2.53
CA LEU A 257 -13.16 1.80 1.21
C LEU A 257 -12.43 2.53 0.07
N ARG A 258 -11.97 3.77 0.30
CA ARG A 258 -11.22 4.56 -0.69
C ARG A 258 -9.70 4.41 -0.62
N LEU A 259 -9.14 3.90 0.47
CA LEU A 259 -7.70 4.00 0.77
C LEU A 259 -6.82 3.43 -0.37
N ILE A 260 -7.13 2.23 -0.85
CA ILE A 260 -6.34 1.62 -1.93
C ILE A 260 -6.41 2.40 -3.24
N HIS A 261 -7.56 3.03 -3.54
CA HIS A 261 -7.74 3.87 -4.71
C HIS A 261 -7.01 5.20 -4.57
N ALA A 262 -7.01 5.80 -3.38
CA ALA A 262 -6.26 7.00 -3.07
C ALA A 262 -4.74 6.78 -3.22
N VAL A 263 -4.21 5.71 -2.63
CA VAL A 263 -2.80 5.32 -2.79
C VAL A 263 -2.46 5.08 -4.25
N ARG A 264 -3.28 4.32 -4.98
CA ARG A 264 -3.08 4.11 -6.42
C ARG A 264 -3.11 5.42 -7.20
N GLY A 265 -4.03 6.33 -6.89
CA GLY A 265 -4.17 7.63 -7.53
C GLY A 265 -2.92 8.50 -7.36
N TYR A 266 -2.33 8.52 -6.16
CA TYR A 266 -1.07 9.22 -5.90
C TYR A 266 0.06 8.72 -6.80
N TRP A 267 0.26 7.40 -6.85
CA TRP A 267 1.33 6.80 -7.66
C TRP A 267 1.13 6.99 -9.17
N LEU A 268 -0.12 6.89 -9.65
CA LEU A 268 -0.44 7.14 -11.07
C LEU A 268 -0.22 8.59 -11.47
N THR A 269 -0.60 9.53 -10.60
CA THR A 269 -0.35 10.97 -10.82
C THR A 269 1.14 11.25 -10.94
N ASN A 270 1.96 10.53 -10.17
CA ASN A 270 3.42 10.53 -10.23
C ASN A 270 4.02 9.64 -11.33
N LYS A 271 3.21 9.24 -12.33
CA LYS A 271 3.61 8.45 -13.51
C LYS A 271 4.18 7.06 -13.20
N ILE A 272 3.87 6.51 -12.04
CA ILE A 272 4.20 5.12 -11.70
C ILE A 272 2.97 4.26 -11.98
N ASN A 273 3.01 3.53 -13.10
CA ASN A 273 1.87 2.73 -13.57
C ASN A 273 1.67 1.44 -12.76
N ILE A 274 1.09 1.59 -11.57
CA ILE A 274 0.74 0.49 -10.68
C ILE A 274 -0.72 0.09 -10.90
N LYS A 275 -0.94 -1.17 -11.27
CA LYS A 275 -2.29 -1.75 -11.39
C LYS A 275 -2.95 -1.82 -10.01
N ARG A 276 -2.27 -2.42 -9.03
CA ARG A 276 -2.68 -2.48 -7.63
C ARG A 276 -1.44 -2.41 -6.73
N PRO A 277 -1.38 -1.47 -5.77
CA PRO A 277 -0.24 -1.38 -4.85
C PRO A 277 -0.14 -2.67 -4.02
N SER A 278 1.08 -3.12 -3.77
CA SER A 278 1.32 -4.13 -2.74
C SER A 278 1.01 -3.60 -1.34
N THR A 279 0.84 -4.50 -0.37
CA THR A 279 0.71 -4.11 1.05
C THR A 279 1.90 -3.26 1.49
N GLY A 280 3.13 -3.60 1.08
CA GLY A 280 4.34 -2.85 1.45
C GLY A 280 4.33 -1.42 0.91
N LEU A 281 3.97 -1.24 -0.37
CA LEU A 281 3.87 0.11 -0.95
C LEU A 281 2.73 0.92 -0.30
N LEU A 282 1.60 0.26 -0.02
CA LEU A 282 0.48 0.88 0.68
C LEU A 282 0.90 1.37 2.08
N MET A 283 1.59 0.53 2.85
CA MET A 283 2.10 0.88 4.18
C MET A 283 3.14 1.99 4.13
N TYR A 284 4.07 1.99 3.16
CA TYR A 284 4.98 3.11 2.97
C TYR A 284 4.22 4.42 2.70
N THR A 285 3.27 4.43 1.76
CA THR A 285 2.50 5.65 1.44
C THR A 285 1.71 6.15 2.65
N MET A 286 1.08 5.25 3.41
CA MET A 286 0.35 5.60 4.62
C MET A 286 1.28 6.16 5.72
N ALA A 287 2.45 5.54 5.92
CA ALA A 287 3.46 5.97 6.89
C ALA A 287 3.97 7.40 6.65
N THR A 288 4.01 7.86 5.39
CA THR A 288 4.35 9.27 5.09
C THR A 288 3.42 10.29 5.76
N ARG A 289 2.27 9.89 6.28
CA ARG A 289 1.36 10.82 6.96
C ARG A 289 1.64 10.99 8.45
N PHE A 290 2.32 10.03 9.07
CA PHE A 290 2.55 10.01 10.52
C PHE A 290 4.00 9.71 10.93
N CYS A 291 4.92 9.51 9.98
CA CYS A 291 6.34 9.24 10.24
C CYS A 291 7.24 10.32 9.64
N ASP A 292 8.14 10.90 10.43
CA ASP A 292 9.09 11.91 9.94
C ASP A 292 10.18 11.27 9.09
N GLU A 293 10.70 10.13 9.53
CA GLU A 293 11.67 9.31 8.79
C GLU A 293 11.18 7.89 8.60
N ILE A 294 11.36 7.33 7.40
CA ILE A 294 10.89 5.99 7.05
C ILE A 294 12.05 5.12 6.59
N TYR A 295 12.16 3.96 7.23
CA TYR A 295 13.17 2.94 7.00
C TYR A 295 12.48 1.67 6.51
N LEU A 296 12.92 1.13 5.38
CA LEU A 296 12.32 -0.02 4.72
C LEU A 296 13.24 -1.23 4.84
N TYR A 297 12.67 -2.34 5.32
CA TYR A 297 13.35 -3.62 5.49
C TYR A 297 12.57 -4.71 4.76
N GLY A 298 13.24 -5.67 4.12
CA GLY A 298 12.55 -6.78 3.45
C GLY A 298 11.78 -6.41 2.18
N PHE A 299 12.14 -5.29 1.54
CA PHE A 299 11.62 -4.88 0.24
C PHE A 299 12.55 -5.35 -0.87
N TRP A 300 12.50 -6.65 -1.20
CA TRP A 300 13.30 -7.22 -2.27
C TRP A 300 12.49 -8.21 -3.10
N PRO A 301 12.05 -7.84 -4.32
CA PRO A 301 11.19 -8.66 -5.14
C PRO A 301 12.00 -9.43 -6.21
N PHE A 302 13.18 -9.94 -5.90
CA PHE A 302 13.97 -10.73 -6.85
C PHE A 302 14.40 -12.06 -6.25
N PRO A 303 14.53 -13.12 -7.07
CA PRO A 303 14.88 -14.47 -6.59
C PRO A 303 16.37 -14.64 -6.28
N LYS A 304 17.19 -13.61 -6.54
CA LYS A 304 18.61 -13.58 -6.22
C LYS A 304 18.96 -12.27 -5.54
N ASP A 305 19.96 -12.26 -4.67
CA ASP A 305 20.55 -11.05 -4.09
C ASP A 305 21.59 -10.41 -5.02
N GLY A 306 22.27 -9.35 -4.57
CA GLY A 306 23.32 -8.68 -5.34
C GLY A 306 24.57 -9.54 -5.59
N ASN A 307 24.76 -10.61 -4.83
CA ASN A 307 25.87 -11.57 -5.01
C ASN A 307 25.45 -12.79 -5.83
N GLY A 308 24.19 -12.83 -6.31
CA GLY A 308 23.64 -13.95 -7.07
C GLY A 308 23.12 -15.12 -6.23
N ASN A 309 23.15 -15.02 -4.89
CA ASN A 309 22.64 -16.07 -4.01
C ASN A 309 21.11 -16.16 -4.10
N PRO A 310 20.52 -17.37 -4.01
CA PRO A 310 19.06 -17.52 -4.00
C PRO A 310 18.40 -16.80 -2.82
N VAL A 311 17.33 -16.06 -3.10
CA VAL A 311 16.50 -15.38 -2.10
C VAL A 311 15.12 -16.02 -2.10
N LYS A 312 14.61 -16.38 -0.91
CA LYS A 312 13.23 -16.87 -0.76
C LYS A 312 12.24 -15.73 -0.97
N TYR A 313 11.05 -16.04 -1.50
CA TYR A 313 10.02 -15.02 -1.68
C TYR A 313 9.56 -14.42 -0.35
N HIS A 314 9.33 -15.27 0.66
CA HIS A 314 9.16 -14.83 2.03
C HIS A 314 10.24 -15.41 2.94
N TYR A 315 10.57 -14.72 4.03
CA TYR A 315 11.51 -15.23 5.03
C TYR A 315 10.96 -16.44 5.80
N TYR A 316 9.64 -16.61 5.89
CA TYR A 316 8.98 -17.57 6.77
C TYR A 316 8.24 -18.73 6.08
N ASP A 317 8.10 -18.74 4.75
CA ASP A 317 7.35 -19.80 4.05
C ASP A 317 8.06 -20.31 2.79
N GLY A 318 7.48 -21.37 2.18
CA GLY A 318 7.97 -22.00 0.96
C GLY A 318 7.39 -21.41 -0.33
N LEU A 319 6.75 -20.23 -0.30
CA LEU A 319 6.18 -19.66 -1.51
C LEU A 319 7.27 -19.32 -2.54
N ARG A 320 6.89 -19.47 -3.80
CA ARG A 320 7.73 -19.11 -4.95
C ARG A 320 7.24 -17.82 -5.58
N TYR A 321 8.16 -17.15 -6.28
CA TYR A 321 7.91 -15.94 -7.05
C TYR A 321 6.86 -16.21 -8.14
N ARG A 322 5.70 -15.57 -8.07
CA ARG A 322 4.60 -15.73 -9.06
C ARG A 322 4.27 -14.45 -9.84
N TYR A 323 4.81 -13.29 -9.45
CA TYR A 323 4.49 -11.99 -10.06
C TYR A 323 5.36 -11.62 -11.27
N PHE A 324 6.31 -12.47 -11.67
CA PHE A 324 6.95 -12.36 -12.98
C PHE A 324 6.00 -12.78 -14.11
N SER A 325 4.92 -13.50 -13.79
CA SER A 325 3.84 -13.75 -14.73
C SER A 325 2.94 -12.51 -14.86
N ASN A 326 2.48 -12.20 -16.08
CA ASN A 326 1.52 -11.11 -16.35
C ASN A 326 0.16 -11.30 -15.63
N ALA A 327 -0.07 -12.47 -15.01
CA ALA A 327 -1.26 -12.77 -14.22
C ALA A 327 -1.25 -12.10 -12.82
N GLY A 328 -0.06 -11.73 -12.32
CA GLY A 328 0.10 -11.07 -11.03
C GLY A 328 -0.52 -9.67 -11.01
N PRO A 329 -1.27 -9.28 -9.98
CA PRO A 329 -1.89 -7.97 -9.93
C PRO A 329 -0.96 -6.84 -9.48
N HIS A 330 0.17 -7.20 -8.87
CA HIS A 330 1.17 -6.28 -8.35
C HIS A 330 2.34 -6.16 -9.33
N ARG A 331 2.96 -4.98 -9.39
CA ARG A 331 4.15 -4.73 -10.21
C ARG A 331 5.36 -4.57 -9.28
N MET A 332 5.62 -5.58 -8.43
CA MET A 332 6.62 -5.49 -7.35
C MET A 332 8.01 -5.00 -7.82
N PRO A 333 8.56 -5.43 -8.98
CA PRO A 333 9.82 -4.86 -9.47
C PRO A 333 9.76 -3.36 -9.78
N LEU A 334 8.63 -2.85 -10.28
CA LEU A 334 8.43 -1.42 -10.52
C LEU A 334 8.30 -0.65 -9.20
N GLU A 335 7.60 -1.22 -8.22
CA GLU A 335 7.49 -0.64 -6.87
C GLU A 335 8.88 -0.54 -6.23
N PHE A 336 9.68 -1.60 -6.28
CA PHE A 336 11.06 -1.60 -5.80
C PHE A 336 11.93 -0.55 -6.51
N LYS A 337 11.90 -0.49 -7.84
CA LYS A 337 12.66 0.53 -8.60
C LYS A 337 12.29 1.95 -8.15
N THR A 338 11.01 2.17 -7.86
CA THR A 338 10.49 3.45 -7.38
C THR A 338 11.00 3.76 -5.97
N LEU A 339 10.94 2.79 -5.04
CA LEU A 339 11.44 2.95 -3.67
C LEU A 339 12.96 3.12 -3.63
N LYS A 340 13.72 2.39 -4.47
CA LYS A 340 15.17 2.55 -4.60
C LYS A 340 15.55 3.96 -5.09
N ARG A 341 14.78 4.52 -6.04
CA ARG A 341 14.99 5.91 -6.49
C ARG A 341 14.64 6.94 -5.41
N LEU A 342 13.65 6.65 -4.56
CA LEU A 342 13.37 7.49 -3.39
C LEU A 342 14.49 7.41 -2.36
N HIS A 343 15.06 6.22 -2.19
CA HIS A 343 16.23 6.00 -1.35
C HIS A 343 17.43 6.83 -1.79
N SER A 344 17.81 6.75 -3.07
CA SER A 344 18.95 7.53 -3.59
C SER A 344 18.76 9.04 -3.52
N LYS A 345 17.51 9.52 -3.42
CA LYS A 345 17.19 10.94 -3.23
C LYS A 345 17.05 11.36 -1.76
N GLY A 346 17.25 10.44 -0.80
CA GLY A 346 17.14 10.70 0.63
C GLY A 346 15.71 10.81 1.17
N ALA A 347 14.69 10.35 0.44
CA ALA A 347 13.29 10.42 0.88
C ALA A 347 12.88 9.29 1.85
N LEU A 348 13.60 8.18 1.81
CA LEU A 348 13.43 7.01 2.68
C LEU A 348 14.76 6.26 2.75
N LYS A 349 15.00 5.44 3.77
CA LYS A 349 16.14 4.51 3.77
C LYS A 349 15.65 3.13 3.33
N LEU A 350 16.26 2.55 2.30
CA LEU A 350 15.94 1.19 1.85
C LEU A 350 17.11 0.28 2.20
N THR A 351 16.92 -0.59 3.20
CA THR A 351 17.94 -1.53 3.65
C THR A 351 17.92 -2.78 2.77
N MET A 352 19.02 -3.01 2.05
CA MET A 352 19.20 -4.12 1.09
C MET A 352 20.35 -5.06 1.48
N SER A 353 21.05 -4.76 2.57
CA SER A 353 22.21 -5.49 3.08
C SER A 353 22.01 -5.90 4.53
N LYS A 354 22.98 -6.63 5.09
CA LYS A 354 23.04 -6.89 6.53
C LYS A 354 23.08 -5.59 7.32
N CYS A 355 22.49 -5.60 8.51
CA CYS A 355 22.59 -4.51 9.47
C CYS A 355 23.81 -4.72 10.37
N THR A 356 24.43 -3.63 10.76
CA THR A 356 25.63 -3.61 11.63
C THR A 356 25.32 -3.01 13.00
N TYR A 357 24.06 -3.13 13.45
CA TYR A 357 23.61 -2.57 14.70
C TYR A 357 24.31 -3.28 15.88
N PRO A 358 25.06 -2.56 16.74
CA PRO A 358 25.76 -3.18 17.87
C PRO A 358 24.83 -3.90 18.86
#